data_AF-A0A9K3N0U5-F1
#
_entry.id   AF-A0A9K3N0U5-F1
#
_cell.length_a   1.000
_cell.length_b   1.000
_cell.length_c   1.000
_cell.angle_alpha   90.00
_cell.angle_beta   90.00
_cell.angle_gamma   90.00
#
_symmetry.space_group_name_H-M   'P 1'
#
loop_
_entity.id
_entity.type
_entity.pdbx_description
1 polymer ?
#
loop_
_entity_poly.entity_id
_entity_poly.type
_entity_poly.pdbx_seq_one_letter_code
_entity_poly.pdbx_strand_id
1 'polypeptide(L)'
;MREHGIAHIMETILDSPENATAVAEMNERTRQAGFKAGYNKCLSDVTLFVTSRLTDERSEFHGVDTEAAYIIAVDAYNKLSIPNLDDIEKCLEAEDYVDRLRLLFDPPEEDEGTGGAKNDAGTSGTKAD
;
A
#
# COMPACT_ATOMS: atom_id res chain seq x y z
N MET A 1 21.47 9.41 15.12
CA MET A 1 21.52 9.44 13.64
C MET A 1 22.16 8.21 13.02
N ARG A 2 23.18 7.57 13.64
CA ARG A 2 23.99 6.52 12.98
C ARG A 2 23.29 5.18 12.72
N GLU A 3 22.14 4.92 13.34
CA GLU A 3 21.44 3.63 13.17
C GLU A 3 20.04 3.75 12.54
N HIS A 4 19.31 4.87 12.70
CA HIS A 4 17.88 4.92 12.35
C HIS A 4 17.37 6.28 11.83
N GLY A 5 18.24 7.22 11.39
CA GLY A 5 17.78 8.58 11.04
C GLY A 5 16.98 8.66 9.72
N ILE A 6 17.68 8.56 8.59
CA ILE A 6 17.08 8.75 7.26
C ILE A 6 16.23 7.55 6.84
N ALA A 7 16.66 6.34 7.23
CA ALA A 7 15.92 5.12 6.90
C ALA A 7 14.52 5.11 7.53
N HIS A 8 14.39 5.55 8.78
CA HIS A 8 13.10 5.60 9.46
C HIS A 8 12.20 6.70 8.89
N ILE A 9 12.75 7.87 8.55
CA ILE A 9 12.01 8.93 7.87
C ILE A 9 11.43 8.42 6.53
N MET A 10 12.26 7.72 5.74
CA MET A 10 11.82 7.13 4.48
C MET A 10 10.77 6.04 4.70
N GLU A 11 10.96 5.18 5.69
CA GLU A 11 9.99 4.14 6.08
C GLU A 11 8.64 4.77 6.44
N THR A 12 8.59 5.79 7.28
CA THR A 12 7.35 6.49 7.65
C THR A 12 6.65 7.12 6.44
N ILE A 13 7.41 7.69 5.49
CA ILE A 13 6.84 8.24 4.25
C ILE A 13 6.28 7.12 3.36
N LEU A 14 7.05 6.05 3.17
CA LEU A 14 6.67 4.92 2.30
C LEU A 14 5.50 4.12 2.88
N ASP A 15 5.42 4.01 4.20
CA ASP A 15 4.37 3.28 4.90
C ASP A 15 3.18 4.16 5.26
N SER A 16 3.18 5.44 4.87
CA SER A 16 1.99 6.29 4.99
C SER A 16 0.78 5.62 4.34
N PRO A 17 -0.40 5.65 4.98
CA PRO A 17 -1.58 4.94 4.49
C PRO A 17 -2.01 5.42 3.11
N GLU A 18 -1.78 6.69 2.77
CA GLU A 18 -2.03 7.27 1.45
C GLU A 18 -1.14 6.62 0.39
N ASN A 19 0.17 6.51 0.66
CA ASN A 19 1.11 5.90 -0.27
C ASN A 19 0.84 4.40 -0.43
N ALA A 20 0.64 3.68 0.68
CA ALA A 20 0.31 2.26 0.67
C ALA A 20 -0.96 1.98 -0.16
N THR A 21 -2.00 2.81 0.01
CA THR A 21 -3.26 2.70 -0.75
C THR A 21 -3.04 2.97 -2.23
N ALA A 22 -2.32 4.03 -2.59
CA ALA A 22 -2.06 4.39 -3.98
C ALA A 22 -1.22 3.33 -4.72
N VAL A 23 -0.19 2.79 -4.06
CA VAL A 23 0.62 1.68 -4.60
C VAL A 23 -0.22 0.42 -4.77
N ALA A 24 -1.05 0.08 -3.79
CA ALA A 24 -1.95 -1.08 -3.88
C ALA A 24 -2.92 -0.94 -5.05
N GLU A 25 -3.53 0.24 -5.23
CA GLU A 25 -4.41 0.50 -6.37
C GLU A 25 -3.65 0.43 -7.70
N MET A 26 -2.49 1.08 -7.81
CA MET A 26 -1.67 1.03 -9.03
C MET A 26 -1.30 -0.42 -9.41
N ASN A 27 -0.88 -1.23 -8.43
CA ASN A 27 -0.54 -2.63 -8.64
C ASN A 27 -1.75 -3.44 -9.11
N GLU A 28 -2.92 -3.23 -8.50
CA GLU A 28 -4.14 -3.90 -8.91
C GLU A 28 -4.58 -3.50 -10.33
N ARG A 29 -4.53 -2.22 -10.68
CA ARG A 29 -4.85 -1.78 -12.05
C ARG A 29 -3.87 -2.31 -13.08
N THR A 30 -2.58 -2.31 -12.76
CA THR A 30 -1.53 -2.92 -13.63
C THR A 30 -1.84 -4.38 -13.88
N ARG A 31 -2.18 -5.11 -12.80
CA ARG A 31 -2.53 -6.53 -12.87
C ARG A 31 -3.74 -6.75 -13.79
N GLN A 32 -4.81 -5.99 -13.61
CA GLN A 32 -6.02 -6.06 -14.44
C GLN A 32 -5.72 -5.78 -15.93
N ALA A 33 -4.95 -4.73 -16.21
CA ALA A 33 -4.53 -4.39 -17.57
C ALA A 33 -3.68 -5.50 -18.21
N GLY A 34 -2.73 -6.05 -17.46
CA GLY A 34 -1.92 -7.19 -17.88
C GLY A 34 -2.75 -8.44 -18.16
N PHE A 35 -3.73 -8.76 -17.31
CA PHE A 35 -4.64 -9.89 -17.53
C PHE A 35 -5.46 -9.72 -18.81
N LYS A 36 -6.06 -8.54 -19.03
CA LYS A 36 -6.82 -8.27 -20.25
C LYS A 36 -5.94 -8.38 -21.50
N ALA A 37 -4.74 -7.78 -21.48
CA ALA A 37 -3.81 -7.85 -22.59
C ALA A 37 -3.36 -9.29 -22.88
N GLY A 38 -3.02 -10.06 -21.84
CA GLY A 38 -2.63 -11.46 -21.95
C GLY A 38 -3.75 -12.36 -22.49
N TYR A 39 -4.99 -12.15 -22.02
CA TYR A 39 -6.16 -12.87 -22.51
C TYR A 39 -6.41 -12.58 -24.00
N ASN A 40 -6.37 -11.30 -24.40
CA ASN A 40 -6.55 -10.91 -25.81
C ASN A 40 -5.44 -11.43 -26.72
N LYS A 41 -4.19 -11.48 -26.23
CA LYS A 41 -3.09 -12.13 -26.93
C LYS A 41 -3.35 -13.62 -27.13
N CYS A 42 -3.75 -14.33 -26.07
CA CYS A 42 -4.10 -15.75 -26.14
C CYS A 42 -5.23 -16.02 -27.14
N LEU A 43 -6.30 -15.21 -27.12
CA LEU A 43 -7.38 -15.30 -28.11
C LEU A 43 -6.87 -15.15 -29.54
N SER A 44 -5.99 -14.17 -29.77
CA SER A 44 -5.41 -13.92 -31.09
C SER A 44 -4.56 -15.10 -31.56
N ASP A 45 -3.71 -15.63 -30.67
CA ASP A 45 -2.81 -16.75 -30.96
C ASP A 45 -3.60 -18.04 -31.26
N VAL A 46 -4.66 -18.33 -30.49
CA VAL A 46 -5.50 -19.53 -30.68
C VAL A 46 -6.42 -19.41 -31.89
N THR A 47 -6.92 -18.21 -32.20
CA THR A 47 -7.81 -17.98 -33.35
C THR A 47 -7.18 -18.40 -34.68
N LEU A 48 -5.84 -18.40 -34.79
CA LEU A 48 -5.13 -18.90 -35.97
C LEU A 48 -5.36 -20.41 -36.22
N PHE A 49 -5.69 -21.18 -35.19
CA PHE A 49 -5.83 -22.64 -35.25
C PHE A 49 -7.28 -23.13 -35.24
N VAL A 50 -8.25 -22.25 -35.01
CA VAL A 50 -9.67 -22.61 -34.94
C VAL A 50 -10.45 -21.96 -36.09
N THR A 51 -11.45 -22.68 -36.61
CA THR A 51 -12.28 -22.17 -37.72
C THR A 51 -13.22 -21.04 -37.29
N SER A 52 -13.53 -20.97 -35.99
CA SER A 52 -14.39 -19.94 -35.40
C SER A 52 -13.56 -18.80 -34.81
N ARG A 53 -13.92 -17.56 -35.10
CA ARG A 53 -13.33 -16.39 -34.44
C ARG A 53 -13.69 -16.39 -32.96
N LEU A 54 -12.68 -16.40 -32.09
CA LEU A 54 -12.89 -16.21 -30.65
C LEU A 54 -12.96 -14.71 -30.33
N THR A 55 -13.85 -14.34 -29.41
CA THR A 55 -14.05 -12.97 -28.93
C THR A 55 -13.80 -12.88 -27.43
N ASP A 56 -13.63 -11.66 -26.92
CA ASP A 56 -13.41 -11.41 -25.49
C ASP A 56 -14.70 -11.31 -24.66
N GLU A 57 -15.85 -11.67 -25.23
CA GLU A 57 -17.17 -11.60 -24.56
C GLU A 57 -17.24 -12.35 -23.23
N ARG A 58 -16.43 -13.40 -23.06
CA ARG A 58 -16.33 -14.19 -21.81
C ARG A 58 -15.25 -13.71 -20.85
N SER A 59 -14.51 -12.66 -21.23
CA SER A 59 -13.51 -12.04 -20.38
C SER A 59 -14.19 -11.32 -19.22
N GLU A 60 -13.62 -11.45 -18.02
CA GLU A 60 -14.02 -10.64 -16.86
C GLU A 60 -13.88 -9.14 -17.14
N PHE A 61 -12.96 -8.76 -18.02
CA PHE A 61 -12.69 -7.37 -18.41
C PHE A 61 -13.32 -6.99 -19.76
N HIS A 62 -14.32 -7.75 -20.22
CA HIS A 62 -15.05 -7.43 -21.45
C HIS A 62 -15.68 -6.03 -21.35
N GLY A 63 -15.40 -5.17 -22.34
CA GLY A 63 -15.89 -3.79 -22.37
C GLY A 63 -15.26 -2.83 -21.35
N VAL A 64 -14.34 -3.30 -20.48
CA VAL A 64 -13.68 -2.47 -19.46
C VAL A 64 -12.36 -1.90 -20.00
N ASP A 65 -12.15 -0.59 -19.93
CA ASP A 65 -10.87 0.03 -20.29
C ASP A 65 -9.86 -0.05 -19.12
N THR A 66 -9.26 -1.23 -18.96
CA THR A 66 -8.29 -1.50 -17.90
C THR A 66 -6.98 -0.70 -18.07
N GLU A 67 -6.63 -0.34 -19.30
CA GLU A 67 -5.41 0.44 -19.58
C GLU A 67 -5.59 1.91 -19.17
N ALA A 68 -6.74 2.52 -19.52
CA ALA A 68 -7.07 3.84 -19.03
C ALA A 68 -7.16 3.88 -17.49
N ALA A 69 -7.75 2.85 -16.87
CA ALA A 69 -7.82 2.76 -15.40
C ALA A 69 -6.41 2.67 -14.77
N TYR A 70 -5.48 1.96 -15.38
CA TYR A 70 -4.09 1.93 -14.94
C TYR A 70 -3.40 3.30 -15.08
N ILE A 71 -3.57 3.98 -16.21
CA ILE A 71 -3.01 5.32 -16.44
C ILE A 71 -3.52 6.31 -15.38
N ILE A 72 -4.82 6.26 -15.05
CA ILE A 72 -5.42 7.11 -14.01
C ILE A 72 -4.80 6.81 -12.63
N ALA A 73 -4.60 5.53 -12.28
CA ALA A 73 -3.98 5.17 -11.01
C ALA A 73 -2.51 5.61 -10.91
N VAL A 74 -1.75 5.52 -12.01
CA VAL A 74 -0.38 6.05 -12.08
C VAL A 74 -0.35 7.56 -11.92
N ASP A 75 -1.26 8.27 -12.59
CA ASP A 75 -1.38 9.73 -12.47
C ASP A 75 -1.75 10.14 -11.04
N ALA A 76 -2.66 9.41 -10.39
CA ALA A 76 -3.02 9.64 -8.99
C ALA A 76 -1.83 9.40 -8.04
N TYR A 77 -1.08 8.31 -8.22
CA TYR A 77 0.14 8.04 -7.45
C TYR A 77 1.21 9.13 -7.65
N ASN A 78 1.45 9.56 -8.89
CA ASN A 78 2.44 10.61 -9.19
C ASN A 78 2.05 11.99 -8.66
N LYS A 79 0.74 12.22 -8.45
CA LYS A 79 0.20 13.45 -7.86
C LYS A 79 0.07 13.37 -6.35
N LEU A 80 0.39 12.23 -5.73
CA LEU A 80 0.32 12.08 -4.29
C LEU A 80 1.30 13.06 -3.65
N SER A 81 0.79 13.92 -2.77
CA SER A 81 1.64 14.79 -1.96
C SER A 81 2.33 13.93 -0.92
N ILE A 82 3.65 14.05 -0.79
CA ILE A 82 4.37 13.43 0.32
C ILE A 82 3.87 14.12 1.60
N PRO A 83 3.26 13.38 2.55
CA PRO A 83 2.84 13.96 3.82
C PRO A 83 4.05 14.60 4.50
N ASN A 84 3.85 15.79 5.07
CA ASN A 84 4.87 16.55 5.80
C ASN A 84 6.07 17.01 4.94
N LEU A 85 6.04 16.95 3.60
CA LEU A 85 7.14 17.44 2.77
C LEU A 85 7.47 18.91 3.06
N ASP A 86 6.44 19.75 3.14
CA ASP A 86 6.59 21.17 3.51
C ASP A 86 7.20 21.33 4.91
N ASP A 87 6.89 20.42 5.83
CA ASP A 87 7.40 20.46 7.20
C ASP A 87 8.83 19.93 7.29
N ILE A 88 9.21 18.95 6.45
CA ILE A 88 10.60 18.53 6.24
C ILE A 88 11.41 19.69 5.68
N GLU A 89 10.92 20.38 4.64
CA GLU A 89 11.60 21.55 4.07
C GLU A 89 11.83 22.63 5.12
N LYS A 90 10.78 22.98 5.88
CA LYS A 90 10.92 23.92 7.01
C LYS A 90 11.90 23.43 8.07
N CYS A 91 12.00 22.12 8.33
CA CYS A 91 12.97 21.57 9.27
C CYS A 91 14.40 21.77 8.77
N LEU A 92 14.65 21.50 7.50
CA LEU A 92 15.96 21.62 6.85
C LEU A 92 16.50 23.05 6.80
N GLU A 93 15.63 24.06 6.87
CA GLU A 93 16.02 25.48 6.90
C GLU A 93 16.65 25.94 8.24
N ALA A 94 16.49 25.18 9.34
CA ALA A 94 17.02 25.58 10.64
C ALA A 94 18.39 24.98 10.97
N GLU A 95 19.15 25.65 11.84
CA GLU A 95 20.45 25.16 12.31
C GLU A 95 20.35 23.83 13.08
N ASP A 96 19.22 23.59 13.75
CA ASP A 96 18.92 22.40 14.54
C ASP A 96 18.07 21.35 13.79
N TYR A 97 18.12 21.34 12.45
CA TYR A 97 17.29 20.48 11.59
C TYR A 97 17.24 19.00 12.01
N VAL A 98 18.34 18.47 12.55
CA VAL A 98 18.42 17.07 13.00
C VAL A 98 17.43 16.77 14.11
N ASP A 99 17.31 17.66 15.10
CA ASP A 99 16.43 17.46 16.25
C ASP A 99 14.97 17.76 15.88
N ARG A 100 14.74 18.68 14.96
CA ARG A 100 13.41 18.97 14.41
C ARG A 100 12.87 17.82 13.55
N LEU A 101 13.71 17.22 12.71
CA LEU A 101 13.35 16.03 11.94
C LEU A 101 13.07 14.83 12.85
N ARG A 102 13.84 14.66 13.94
CA ARG A 102 13.53 13.63 14.94
C ARG A 102 12.14 13.84 15.53
N LEU A 103 11.83 15.04 16.00
CA LEU A 103 10.52 15.33 16.58
C LEU A 103 9.36 15.14 15.57
N LEU A 104 9.59 15.47 14.30
CA LEU A 104 8.58 15.33 13.23
C LEU A 104 8.23 13.86 12.93
N PHE A 105 9.20 12.96 13.08
CA PHE A 105 9.06 11.54 12.75
C PHE A 105 9.13 10.62 13.98
N ASP A 106 9.26 11.17 15.18
CA ASP A 106 9.20 10.39 16.40
C ASP A 106 7.79 9.79 16.51
N PRO A 107 7.66 8.46 16.67
CA PRO A 107 6.37 7.86 16.90
C PRO A 107 5.77 8.46 18.18
N PRO A 108 4.45 8.75 18.22
CA PRO A 108 3.82 9.14 19.47
C PRO A 108 4.11 8.03 20.50
N GLU A 109 4.58 8.40 21.69
CA GLU A 109 4.77 7.42 22.76
C GLU A 109 3.47 6.62 22.89
N GLU A 110 3.57 5.29 22.73
CA GLU A 110 2.52 4.40 23.17
C GLU A 110 2.36 4.68 24.67
N ASP A 111 1.25 5.31 25.06
CA ASP A 111 0.87 5.42 26.45
C ASP A 111 0.79 3.99 26.99
N GLU A 112 1.83 3.56 27.71
CA GLU A 112 1.84 2.30 28.43
C GLU A 112 0.69 2.35 29.41
N GLY A 113 -0.46 1.83 28.95
CA GLY A 113 -1.67 1.67 29.72
C GLY A 113 -1.36 0.85 30.96
N THR A 114 -1.05 1.55 32.05
CA THR A 114 -0.95 1.01 33.40
C THR A 114 -2.31 0.42 33.77
N GLY A 115 -2.49 -0.87 33.49
CA GLY A 115 -3.71 -1.63 33.78
C GLY A 115 -3.36 -3.01 34.29
N GLY A 116 -2.54 -3.07 35.33
CA GLY A 116 -2.20 -4.32 36.01
C GLY A 116 -3.45 -5.05 36.51
N ALA A 117 -3.57 -6.33 36.16
CA ALA A 117 -4.38 -7.28 36.91
C ALA A 117 -3.53 -8.51 37.20
N LYS A 118 -3.25 -8.66 38.50
CA LYS A 118 -2.52 -9.74 39.15
C LYS A 118 -2.94 -11.11 38.65
N ASN A 119 -1.92 -11.93 38.47
CA ASN A 119 -1.97 -13.37 38.64
C ASN A 119 -2.68 -13.69 39.96
N ASP A 120 -3.80 -14.41 39.92
CA ASP A 120 -4.21 -15.22 41.06
C ASP A 120 -4.63 -16.60 40.58
N ALA A 121 -3.94 -17.58 41.13
CA ALA A 121 -4.14 -19.00 40.94
C ALA A 121 -5.40 -19.46 41.69
N GLY A 122 -6.14 -20.43 41.15
CA GLY A 122 -7.25 -21.02 41.90
C GLY A 122 -8.03 -22.09 41.15
N THR A 123 -7.73 -23.35 41.45
CA THR A 123 -8.31 -24.59 40.94
C THR A 123 -9.74 -24.86 41.42
N SER A 124 -10.59 -25.48 40.59
CA SER A 124 -11.51 -26.62 40.87
C SER A 124 -12.46 -26.80 39.67
N GLY A 125 -12.50 -27.97 39.02
CA GLY A 125 -13.40 -29.09 39.36
C GLY A 125 -14.86 -28.67 39.17
N THR A 126 -15.62 -29.14 38.17
CA THR A 126 -16.38 -30.40 38.25
C THR A 126 -16.98 -30.76 36.88
N LYS A 127 -16.84 -32.03 36.49
CA LYS A 127 -17.57 -32.71 35.41
C LYS A 127 -18.96 -33.10 35.93
N ALA A 128 -20.02 -32.91 35.14
CA ALA A 128 -21.26 -33.66 35.31
C ALA A 128 -21.88 -33.93 33.92
N ASP A 129 -22.41 -35.15 33.81
CA ASP A 129 -22.99 -35.86 32.64
C ASP A 129 -23.76 -35.04 31.61
#